data_AF-A0A4Y9IKS4-F1
#
_entry.id   AF-A0A4Y9IKS4-F1
#
_cell.length_a   1.000
_cell.length_b   1.000
_cell.length_c   1.000
_cell.angle_alpha   90.00
_cell.angle_beta   90.00
_cell.angle_gamma   90.00
#
_symmetry.space_group_name_H-M   'P 1'
#
loop_
_entity.id
_entity.type
_entity.pdbx_description
1 polymer ?
#
loop_
_entity_poly.entity_id
_entity_poly.type
_entity_poly.pdbx_seq_one_letter_code
_entity_poly.pdbx_strand_id
1 'polypeptide(L)'
;MKEEKEYTLVEENNHIEQRASIIYNPPQEKEPILPQIISFVLNPVFMVIYSVAIIFLSTDFTFLFANQFIRFMTPVIFFSCIIPVSGIYFLRLTHVIKDYHLDNRSEWILPLSVFFLSYTLLFYYFFSAKLYIWFLAVILTPLILLVIYAIISRFWKISAYMMAIGGMIGCILSVCYNIKGLNLPVLFMILFILAGCLGVSRLMLNRSTPAQVYVGFLVGSVVSYLWVYIGTYWSLILFLRNL
;
A
#
# COMPACT_ATOMS: atom_id res chain seq x y z
N MET A 1 10.68 18.74 12.68
CA MET A 1 10.44 20.00 13.41
C MET A 1 11.70 20.25 14.23
N LYS A 2 12.48 21.29 13.91
CA LYS A 2 13.68 21.64 14.70
C LYS A 2 13.19 22.27 16.01
N GLU A 3 13.53 21.67 17.15
CA GLU A 3 13.29 22.26 18.46
C GLU A 3 14.51 23.10 18.85
N GLU A 4 14.31 24.40 19.01
CA GLU A 4 15.33 25.33 19.50
C GLU A 4 15.13 25.46 21.01
N LYS A 5 15.97 24.80 21.82
CA LYS A 5 15.92 24.92 23.29
C LYS A 5 16.79 26.08 23.74
N GLU A 6 16.14 27.15 24.20
CA GLU A 6 16.77 28.34 24.79
C GLU A 6 17.08 28.08 26.27
N TYR A 7 18.35 27.84 26.61
CA TYR A 7 18.78 27.77 28.01
C TYR A 7 19.19 29.16 28.48
N THR A 8 18.51 29.68 29.49
CA THR A 8 18.85 30.95 30.17
C THR A 8 20.08 30.71 31.07
N LEU A 9 21.23 31.25 30.70
CA LEU A 9 22.38 31.40 31.60
C LEU A 9 22.39 32.83 32.14
N VAL A 10 22.49 32.94 33.46
CA VAL A 10 22.54 34.19 34.22
C VAL A 10 23.79 34.97 33.82
N GLU A 11 23.61 36.23 33.40
CA GLU A 11 24.68 37.14 32.98
C GLU A 11 25.55 37.55 34.17
N GLU A 12 26.84 37.19 34.13
CA GLU A 12 27.89 37.89 34.87
C GLU A 12 28.96 38.36 33.89
N ASN A 13 29.02 39.69 33.71
CA ASN A 13 30.08 40.49 33.11
C ASN A 13 30.29 40.48 31.57
N ASN A 14 29.72 41.51 30.93
CA ASN A 14 30.34 42.39 29.92
C ASN A 14 31.15 41.78 28.75
N HIS A 15 30.65 40.71 28.12
CA HIS A 15 31.02 40.37 26.74
C HIS A 15 29.77 40.02 25.94
N ILE A 16 29.55 40.73 24.82
CA ILE A 16 28.48 40.42 23.87
C ILE A 16 28.92 39.15 23.13
N GLU A 17 28.61 37.98 23.68
CA GLU A 17 28.75 36.70 22.98
C GLU A 17 27.59 36.53 21.99
N GLN A 18 27.93 36.25 20.73
CA GLN A 18 26.96 35.87 19.70
C GLN A 18 26.16 34.65 20.20
N ARG A 19 24.83 34.79 20.28
CA ARG A 19 23.87 33.69 20.46
C ARG A 19 24.09 32.65 19.36
N ALA A 20 24.96 31.66 19.61
CA ALA A 20 25.04 30.46 18.81
C ALA A 20 23.82 29.61 19.17
N SER A 21 22.77 29.64 18.35
CA SER A 21 21.74 28.61 18.42
C SER A 21 22.43 27.30 18.04
N ILE A 22 22.75 26.50 19.07
CA ILE A 22 23.22 25.14 18.88
C ILE A 22 22.05 24.42 18.21
N ILE A 23 22.11 24.25 16.89
CA ILE A 23 21.20 23.40 16.15
C ILE A 23 21.45 21.99 16.69
N TYR A 24 20.69 21.61 17.72
CA TYR A 24 20.70 20.28 18.28
C TYR A 24 20.16 19.35 17.21
N ASN A 25 21.08 18.68 16.50
CA ASN A 25 20.74 17.58 15.63
C ASN A 25 20.74 16.34 16.53
N PRO A 26 19.57 15.81 16.94
CA PRO A 26 19.52 14.63 17.79
C PRO A 26 20.35 13.52 17.13
N PRO A 27 21.08 12.70 17.91
CA PRO A 27 21.81 11.57 17.37
C PRO A 27 20.85 10.74 16.52
N GLN A 28 21.18 10.52 15.25
CA GLN A 28 20.39 9.64 14.38
C GLN A 28 20.51 8.23 14.94
N GLU A 29 19.54 7.87 15.78
CA GLU A 29 19.43 6.53 16.35
C GLU A 29 19.33 5.56 15.17
N LYS A 30 20.26 4.58 15.13
CA LYS A 30 20.36 3.63 14.03
C LYS A 30 19.02 2.90 13.90
N GLU A 31 18.31 3.13 12.79
CA GLU A 31 17.01 2.50 12.57
C GLU A 31 17.12 0.97 12.75
N PRO A 32 16.16 0.35 13.47
CA PRO A 32 16.21 -1.08 13.72
C PRO A 32 16.04 -1.86 12.40
N ILE A 33 16.93 -2.82 12.18
CA ILE A 33 17.05 -3.57 10.91
C ILE A 33 15.80 -4.43 10.64
N LEU A 34 15.21 -5.03 11.69
CA LEU A 34 14.05 -5.92 11.58
C LEU A 34 12.80 -5.19 11.01
N PRO A 35 12.37 -4.05 11.57
CA PRO A 35 11.28 -3.24 10.99
C PRO A 35 11.49 -2.81 9.54
N GLN A 36 12.75 -2.58 9.13
CA GLN A 36 13.07 -2.24 7.73
C GLN A 36 12.83 -3.42 6.80
N ILE A 37 13.27 -4.62 7.17
CA ILE A 37 13.06 -5.83 6.37
C ILE A 37 11.57 -6.13 6.25
N ILE A 38 10.82 -6.08 7.36
CA ILE A 38 9.37 -6.33 7.35
C ILE A 38 8.66 -5.32 6.45
N SER A 39 9.00 -4.04 6.56
CA SER A 39 8.41 -2.99 5.71
C SER A 39 8.80 -3.15 4.24
N PHE A 40 10.01 -3.65 3.96
CA PHE A 40 10.47 -3.88 2.59
C PHE A 40 9.72 -5.05 1.93
N VAL A 41 9.55 -6.16 2.64
CA VAL A 41 8.81 -7.34 2.14
C VAL A 41 7.32 -7.02 2.00
N LEU A 42 6.73 -6.38 3.00
CA LEU A 42 5.32 -5.99 3.01
C LEU A 42 5.11 -4.59 2.41
N ASN A 43 5.81 -4.30 1.33
CA ASN A 43 5.65 -3.05 0.60
C ASN A 43 4.31 -3.04 -0.18
N PRO A 44 3.56 -1.93 -0.19
CA PRO A 44 2.35 -1.75 -0.98
C PRO A 44 2.44 -2.26 -2.43
N VAL A 45 3.59 -2.11 -3.07
CA VAL A 45 3.82 -2.55 -4.46
C VAL A 45 3.67 -4.08 -4.61
N PHE A 46 4.12 -4.84 -3.60
CA PHE A 46 4.04 -6.30 -3.59
C PHE A 46 2.66 -6.83 -3.14
N MET A 47 1.85 -6.02 -2.46
CA MET A 47 0.53 -6.43 -1.95
C MET A 47 -0.41 -6.92 -3.06
N VAL A 48 -0.33 -6.30 -4.25
CA VAL A 48 -1.14 -6.74 -5.41
C VAL A 48 -0.70 -8.12 -5.88
N ILE A 49 0.62 -8.39 -5.93
CA ILE A 49 1.15 -9.71 -6.31
C ILE A 49 0.69 -10.76 -5.30
N TYR A 50 0.83 -10.48 -4.00
CA TYR A 50 0.39 -11.41 -2.95
C TYR A 50 -1.12 -11.68 -3.00
N SER A 51 -1.93 -10.63 -3.19
CA SER A 51 -3.38 -10.76 -3.32
C SER A 51 -3.76 -11.69 -4.47
N VAL A 52 -3.22 -11.45 -5.66
CA VAL A 52 -3.57 -12.25 -6.84
C VAL A 52 -2.99 -13.66 -6.74
N ALA A 53 -1.77 -13.84 -6.21
CA ALA A 53 -1.18 -15.16 -6.00
C ALA A 53 -2.01 -16.02 -5.03
N ILE A 54 -2.41 -15.46 -3.88
CA ILE A 54 -3.24 -16.16 -2.90
C ILE A 54 -4.60 -16.52 -3.51
N ILE A 55 -5.23 -15.59 -4.23
CA ILE A 55 -6.52 -15.84 -4.89
C ILE A 55 -6.37 -16.93 -5.95
N PHE A 56 -5.33 -16.89 -6.77
CA PHE A 56 -5.10 -17.90 -7.81
C PHE A 56 -4.93 -19.31 -7.20
N LEU A 57 -4.13 -19.42 -6.14
CA LEU A 57 -3.87 -20.69 -5.45
C LEU A 57 -5.07 -21.21 -4.66
N SER A 58 -5.89 -20.30 -4.11
CA SER A 58 -7.08 -20.67 -3.31
C SER A 58 -8.33 -20.88 -4.17
N THR A 59 -8.33 -20.42 -5.42
CA THR A 59 -9.48 -20.49 -6.34
C THR A 59 -9.28 -21.56 -7.41
N ASP A 60 -10.35 -21.94 -8.12
CA ASP A 60 -10.30 -22.90 -9.23
C ASP A 60 -9.52 -22.37 -10.44
N PHE A 61 -9.03 -21.13 -10.39
CA PHE A 61 -8.11 -20.54 -11.36
C PHE A 61 -6.91 -21.45 -11.63
N THR A 62 -6.38 -22.12 -10.60
CA THR A 62 -5.28 -23.07 -10.80
C THR A 62 -5.66 -24.20 -11.79
N PHE A 63 -6.89 -24.70 -11.69
CA PHE A 63 -7.40 -25.73 -12.60
C PHE A 63 -7.81 -25.15 -13.97
N LEU A 64 -8.51 -24.01 -13.98
CA LEU A 64 -8.98 -23.34 -15.20
C LEU A 64 -7.83 -22.91 -16.12
N PHE A 65 -6.68 -22.54 -15.56
CA PHE A 65 -5.49 -22.16 -16.31
C PHE A 65 -4.46 -23.28 -16.41
N ALA A 66 -4.84 -24.54 -16.18
CA ALA A 66 -3.97 -25.71 -16.33
C ALA A 66 -2.59 -25.55 -15.66
N ASN A 67 -2.58 -25.02 -14.43
CA ASN A 67 -1.38 -24.77 -13.64
C ASN A 67 -0.38 -23.77 -14.28
N GLN A 68 -0.81 -22.93 -15.24
CA GLN A 68 0.02 -21.87 -15.84
C GLN A 68 0.17 -20.63 -14.93
N PHE A 69 0.47 -20.87 -13.65
CA PHE A 69 0.62 -19.82 -12.63
C PHE A 69 1.61 -18.73 -13.05
N ILE A 70 2.78 -19.12 -13.56
CA ILE A 70 3.83 -18.18 -13.97
C ILE A 70 3.35 -17.26 -15.08
N ARG A 71 2.70 -17.80 -16.12
CA ARG A 71 2.20 -17.01 -17.25
C ARG A 71 1.13 -16.00 -16.82
N PHE A 72 0.30 -16.38 -15.84
CA PHE A 72 -0.71 -15.50 -15.26
C PHE A 72 -0.10 -14.41 -14.36
N MET A 73 0.95 -14.73 -13.61
CA MET A 73 1.65 -13.79 -12.74
C MET A 73 2.57 -12.81 -13.46
N THR A 74 3.14 -13.18 -14.62
CA THR A 74 4.01 -12.30 -15.41
C THR A 74 3.43 -10.90 -15.63
N PRO A 75 2.21 -10.72 -16.18
CA PRO A 75 1.65 -9.38 -16.36
C PRO A 75 1.41 -8.68 -15.02
N VAL A 76 0.97 -9.40 -13.98
CA VAL A 76 0.75 -8.81 -12.64
C VAL A 76 2.04 -8.21 -12.11
N ILE A 77 3.14 -8.97 -12.09
CA ILE A 77 4.45 -8.52 -11.62
C ILE A 77 4.98 -7.35 -12.46
N PHE A 78 4.80 -7.44 -13.79
CA PHE A 78 5.28 -6.42 -14.71
C PHE A 78 4.59 -5.07 -14.48
N PHE A 79 3.25 -5.05 -14.43
CA PHE A 79 2.51 -3.81 -14.22
C PHE A 79 2.44 -3.37 -12.74
N SER A 80 2.53 -4.27 -11.77
CA SER A 80 2.45 -3.87 -10.36
C SER A 80 3.79 -3.41 -9.80
N CYS A 81 4.92 -3.98 -10.25
CA CYS A 81 6.24 -3.69 -9.72
C CYS A 81 7.17 -3.03 -10.73
N ILE A 82 7.38 -3.64 -11.91
CA ILE A 82 8.43 -3.20 -12.84
C ILE A 82 8.13 -1.82 -13.39
N ILE A 83 6.90 -1.56 -13.83
CA ILE A 83 6.51 -0.25 -14.37
C ILE A 83 6.53 0.85 -13.30
N PRO A 84 5.92 0.70 -12.11
CA PRO A 84 5.94 1.77 -11.13
C PRO A 84 7.35 2.09 -10.60
N VAL A 85 8.18 1.06 -10.37
CA VAL A 85 9.55 1.25 -9.90
C VAL A 85 10.42 1.91 -10.97
N SER A 86 10.31 1.49 -12.24
CA SER A 86 11.03 2.12 -13.34
C SER A 86 10.56 3.56 -13.58
N GLY A 87 9.26 3.84 -13.45
CA GLY A 87 8.72 5.19 -13.54
C GLY A 87 9.23 6.12 -12.44
N ILE A 88 9.29 5.66 -11.19
CA ILE A 88 9.88 6.44 -10.09
C ILE A 88 11.39 6.67 -10.34
N TYR A 89 12.10 5.65 -10.80
CA TYR A 89 13.53 5.78 -11.15
C TYR A 89 13.76 6.82 -12.26
N PHE A 90 12.92 6.83 -13.29
CA PHE A 90 13.00 7.80 -14.38
C PHE A 90 12.70 9.23 -13.90
N LEU A 91 11.65 9.42 -13.09
CA LEU A 91 11.32 10.71 -12.49
C LEU A 91 12.49 11.28 -11.67
N ARG A 92 13.20 10.42 -10.93
CA ARG A 92 14.42 10.80 -10.22
C ARG A 92 15.53 11.25 -11.16
N LEU A 93 15.77 10.52 -12.26
CA LEU A 93 16.83 10.85 -13.21
C LEU A 93 16.63 12.24 -13.83
N THR A 94 15.37 12.62 -14.07
CA THR A 94 15.00 13.95 -14.57
C THR A 94 15.10 15.08 -13.53
N HIS A 95 15.58 14.82 -12.31
CA HIS A 95 15.72 15.78 -11.20
C HIS A 95 14.43 16.52 -10.80
N VAL A 96 13.26 16.00 -11.20
CA VAL A 96 11.95 16.53 -10.80
C VAL A 96 11.67 16.23 -9.32
N ILE A 97 12.33 15.22 -8.75
CA ILE A 97 12.27 14.85 -7.33
C ILE A 97 13.66 15.00 -6.73
N LYS A 98 13.80 15.86 -5.71
CA LYS A 98 15.10 16.23 -5.14
C LYS A 98 15.63 15.23 -4.10
N ASP A 99 14.73 14.57 -3.36
CA ASP A 99 15.10 13.67 -2.26
C ASP A 99 14.22 12.38 -2.20
N TYR A 100 14.78 11.29 -1.63
CA TYR A 100 13.99 10.09 -1.27
C TYR A 100 13.01 10.36 -0.13
N HIS A 101 13.30 11.37 0.70
CA HIS A 101 12.39 11.92 1.68
C HIS A 101 11.57 13.02 1.01
N LEU A 102 10.48 12.61 0.38
CA LEU A 102 9.47 13.48 -0.23
C LEU A 102 8.78 14.31 0.88
N ASP A 103 9.43 15.40 1.33
CA ASP A 103 8.91 16.29 2.37
C ASP A 103 7.81 17.22 1.82
N ASN A 104 7.79 17.45 0.51
CA ASN A 104 6.83 18.35 -0.12
C ASN A 104 5.64 17.60 -0.76
N ARG A 105 4.41 18.02 -0.44
CA ARG A 105 3.18 17.37 -0.94
C ARG A 105 3.06 17.35 -2.46
N SER A 106 3.67 18.31 -3.16
CA SER A 106 3.66 18.38 -4.63
C SER A 106 4.48 17.26 -5.27
N GLU A 107 5.49 16.73 -4.57
CA GLU A 107 6.37 15.69 -5.10
C GLU A 107 5.71 14.30 -5.05
N TRP A 108 4.60 14.16 -4.33
CA TRP A 108 3.82 12.91 -4.26
C TRP A 108 2.84 12.71 -5.42
N ILE A 109 2.47 13.78 -6.13
CA ILE A 109 1.49 13.71 -7.22
C ILE A 109 2.05 12.91 -8.41
N LEU A 110 3.34 13.09 -8.72
CA LEU A 110 4.00 12.43 -9.85
C LEU A 110 4.20 10.91 -9.64
N PRO A 111 4.72 10.42 -8.50
CA PRO A 111 4.73 8.99 -8.21
C PRO A 111 3.32 8.39 -8.25
N LEU A 112 2.33 9.07 -7.68
CA LEU A 112 0.96 8.59 -7.63
C LEU A 112 0.34 8.43 -9.04
N SER A 113 0.60 9.36 -9.95
CA SER A 113 0.12 9.24 -11.34
C SER A 113 0.76 8.06 -12.07
N VAL A 114 2.04 7.77 -11.81
CA VAL A 114 2.71 6.58 -12.37
C VAL A 114 2.03 5.30 -11.88
N PHE A 115 1.76 5.19 -10.56
CA PHE A 115 1.02 4.05 -10.01
C PHE A 115 -0.38 3.92 -10.62
N PHE A 116 -1.10 5.04 -10.74
CA PHE A 116 -2.44 5.07 -11.31
C PHE A 116 -2.46 4.56 -12.76
N LEU A 117 -1.54 5.06 -13.60
CA LEU A 117 -1.42 4.63 -14.99
C LEU A 117 -1.08 3.14 -15.08
N SER A 118 -0.13 2.68 -14.27
CA SER A 118 0.31 1.29 -14.27
C SER A 118 -0.79 0.31 -13.88
N TYR A 119 -1.55 0.62 -12.81
CA TYR A 119 -2.68 -0.21 -12.40
C TYR A 119 -3.85 -0.14 -13.38
N THR A 120 -4.05 0.99 -14.07
CA THR A 120 -5.03 1.10 -15.15
C THR A 120 -4.69 0.17 -16.32
N LEU A 121 -3.41 0.12 -16.72
CA LEU A 121 -2.93 -0.79 -17.77
C LEU A 121 -3.10 -2.27 -17.36
N LEU A 122 -2.81 -2.60 -16.10
CA LEU A 122 -3.04 -3.94 -15.56
C LEU A 122 -4.52 -4.35 -15.65
N PHE A 123 -5.42 -3.43 -15.26
CA PHE A 123 -6.86 -3.66 -15.38
C PHE A 123 -7.28 -3.84 -16.85
N TYR A 124 -6.82 -2.95 -17.74
CA TYR A 124 -7.14 -3.03 -19.17
C TYR A 124 -6.67 -4.34 -19.81
N TYR A 125 -5.49 -4.84 -19.44
CA TYR A 125 -4.96 -6.11 -19.91
C TYR A 125 -5.90 -7.27 -19.57
N PHE A 126 -6.32 -7.39 -18.31
CA PHE A 126 -7.24 -8.46 -17.88
C PHE A 126 -8.68 -8.26 -18.34
N PHE A 127 -9.11 -7.01 -18.50
CA PHE A 127 -10.42 -6.69 -19.07
C PHE A 127 -10.50 -7.14 -20.54
N SER A 128 -9.44 -6.87 -21.32
CA SER A 128 -9.34 -7.30 -22.72
C SER A 128 -9.29 -8.81 -22.86
N ALA A 129 -8.73 -9.51 -21.86
CA ALA A 129 -8.72 -10.96 -21.75
C ALA A 129 -10.09 -11.57 -21.35
N LYS A 130 -11.12 -10.75 -21.12
CA LYS A 130 -12.49 -11.16 -20.76
C LYS A 130 -12.56 -12.08 -19.53
N LEU A 131 -11.73 -11.81 -18.52
CA LEU A 131 -11.81 -12.54 -17.24
C LEU A 131 -13.11 -12.26 -16.49
N TYR A 132 -13.41 -13.12 -15.52
CA TYR A 132 -14.57 -12.98 -14.65
C TYR A 132 -14.62 -11.60 -13.97
N ILE A 133 -15.81 -11.00 -13.90
CA ILE A 133 -16.04 -9.65 -13.38
C ILE A 133 -15.58 -9.50 -11.93
N TRP A 134 -15.81 -10.52 -11.11
CA TRP A 134 -15.34 -10.52 -9.73
C TRP A 134 -13.80 -10.43 -9.63
N PHE A 135 -13.07 -11.04 -10.57
CA PHE A 135 -11.61 -10.96 -10.61
C PHE A 135 -11.15 -9.58 -11.07
N LEU A 136 -11.85 -9.00 -12.05
CA LEU A 136 -11.61 -7.61 -12.45
C LEU A 136 -11.80 -6.62 -11.29
N ALA A 137 -12.77 -6.86 -10.41
CA ALA A 137 -12.95 -6.05 -9.21
C ALA A 137 -11.76 -6.14 -8.25
N VAL A 138 -11.15 -7.32 -8.09
CA VAL A 138 -9.91 -7.50 -7.32
C VAL A 138 -8.77 -6.69 -7.92
N ILE A 139 -8.56 -6.77 -9.25
CA ILE A 139 -7.50 -6.02 -9.95
C ILE A 139 -7.70 -4.51 -9.87
N LEU A 140 -8.95 -4.04 -9.85
CA LEU A 140 -9.27 -2.62 -9.75
C LEU A 140 -9.17 -2.07 -8.32
N THR A 141 -9.17 -2.94 -7.30
CA THR A 141 -9.09 -2.56 -5.89
C THR A 141 -7.90 -1.66 -5.54
N PRO A 142 -6.63 -1.98 -5.92
CA PRO A 142 -5.51 -1.10 -5.63
C PRO A 142 -5.67 0.30 -6.23
N LEU A 143 -6.32 0.44 -7.38
CA LEU A 143 -6.58 1.74 -8.01
C LEU A 143 -7.58 2.57 -7.20
N ILE A 144 -8.62 1.94 -6.65
CA ILE A 144 -9.61 2.60 -5.80
C ILE A 144 -9.02 3.03 -4.47
N LEU A 145 -8.23 2.15 -3.85
CA LEU A 145 -7.49 2.50 -2.65
C LEU A 145 -6.50 3.63 -2.90
N LEU A 146 -5.84 3.66 -4.07
CA LEU A 146 -4.93 4.73 -4.46
C LEU A 146 -5.65 6.08 -4.52
N VAL A 147 -6.84 6.12 -5.14
CA VAL A 147 -7.67 7.34 -5.22
C VAL A 147 -8.14 7.77 -3.84
N ILE A 148 -8.65 6.85 -3.02
CA ILE A 148 -9.10 7.15 -1.66
C ILE A 148 -7.94 7.64 -0.79
N TYR A 149 -6.77 7.03 -0.91
CA TYR A 149 -5.55 7.50 -0.26
C TYR A 149 -5.20 8.91 -0.67
N ALA A 150 -5.24 9.21 -1.97
CA ALA A 150 -4.94 10.55 -2.48
C ALA A 150 -5.88 11.60 -1.87
N ILE A 151 -7.17 11.29 -1.78
CA ILE A 151 -8.20 12.16 -1.20
C ILE A 151 -7.96 12.34 0.30
N ILE A 152 -7.84 11.25 1.07
CA ILE A 152 -7.74 11.36 2.52
C ILE A 152 -6.40 11.97 2.94
N SER A 153 -5.31 11.59 2.27
CA SER A 153 -3.97 12.14 2.51
C SER A 153 -3.91 13.66 2.25
N ARG A 154 -4.89 14.24 1.53
CA ARG A 154 -5.02 15.70 1.42
C ARG A 154 -5.40 16.34 2.76
N PHE A 155 -6.27 15.72 3.55
CA PHE A 155 -6.72 16.25 4.84
C PHE A 155 -5.83 15.77 5.99
N TRP A 156 -5.49 14.48 6.01
CA TRP A 156 -4.73 13.86 7.09
C TRP A 156 -3.85 12.74 6.54
N LYS A 157 -2.54 12.81 6.82
CA LYS A 157 -1.56 11.82 6.33
C LYS A 157 -1.92 10.44 6.87
N ILE A 158 -2.27 9.49 6.00
CA ILE A 158 -2.57 8.09 6.36
C ILE A 158 -1.37 7.20 6.01
N SER A 159 -1.25 6.06 6.69
CA SER A 159 -0.22 5.06 6.37
C SER A 159 -0.61 4.23 5.13
N ALA A 160 0.05 4.47 3.99
CA ALA A 160 -0.15 3.69 2.77
C ALA A 160 0.14 2.19 2.95
N TYR A 161 1.13 1.85 3.78
CA TYR A 161 1.48 0.45 4.11
C TYR A 161 0.33 -0.28 4.79
N MET A 162 -0.31 0.37 5.77
CA MET A 162 -1.42 -0.22 6.50
C MET A 162 -2.68 -0.32 5.65
N MET A 163 -2.91 0.67 4.79
CA MET A 163 -4.02 0.63 3.84
C MET A 163 -3.85 -0.45 2.77
N ALA A 164 -2.62 -0.71 2.31
CA ALA A 164 -2.35 -1.76 1.34
C ALA A 164 -2.53 -3.18 1.94
N ILE A 165 -2.00 -3.45 3.14
CA ILE A 165 -2.19 -4.76 3.79
C ILE A 165 -3.65 -4.99 4.19
N GLY A 166 -4.34 -3.95 4.70
CA GLY A 166 -5.77 -4.02 4.96
C GLY A 166 -6.55 -4.31 3.68
N GLY A 167 -6.22 -3.62 2.59
CA GLY A 167 -6.82 -3.84 1.28
C GLY A 167 -6.67 -5.26 0.76
N MET A 168 -5.47 -5.84 0.86
CA MET A 168 -5.21 -7.24 0.51
C MET A 168 -6.09 -8.18 1.34
N ILE A 169 -6.15 -8.00 2.66
CA ILE A 169 -6.95 -8.84 3.55
C ILE A 169 -8.44 -8.71 3.22
N GLY A 170 -8.95 -7.50 3.04
CA GLY A 170 -10.34 -7.24 2.69
C GLY A 170 -10.74 -7.86 1.34
N CYS A 171 -9.88 -7.77 0.33
CA CYS A 171 -10.05 -8.43 -0.96
C CYS A 171 -10.16 -9.95 -0.81
N ILE A 172 -9.19 -10.57 -0.16
CA ILE A 172 -9.15 -12.03 0.02
C ILE A 172 -10.36 -12.49 0.82
N LEU A 173 -10.73 -11.75 1.88
CA LEU A 173 -11.91 -12.02 2.68
C LEU A 173 -13.19 -12.00 1.86
N SER A 174 -13.39 -10.98 1.03
CA SER A 174 -14.58 -10.89 0.17
C SER A 174 -14.64 -12.03 -0.84
N VAL A 175 -13.51 -12.42 -1.44
CA VAL A 175 -13.44 -13.52 -2.41
C VAL A 175 -13.76 -14.86 -1.73
N CYS A 176 -13.11 -15.15 -0.60
CA CYS A 176 -13.29 -16.42 0.11
C CYS A 176 -14.73 -16.63 0.57
N TYR A 177 -15.35 -15.61 1.17
CA TYR A 177 -16.71 -15.72 1.71
C TYR A 177 -17.79 -15.67 0.63
N ASN A 178 -17.73 -14.73 -0.32
CA ASN A 178 -18.86 -14.47 -1.23
C ASN A 178 -18.85 -15.31 -2.50
N ILE A 179 -17.71 -15.85 -2.92
CA ILE A 179 -17.60 -16.59 -4.19
C ILE A 179 -17.54 -18.09 -3.92
N LYS A 180 -16.70 -18.50 -2.97
CA LYS A 180 -16.40 -19.91 -2.75
C LYS A 180 -17.01 -20.51 -1.48
N GLY A 181 -17.50 -19.69 -0.55
CA GLY A 181 -17.89 -20.17 0.78
C GLY A 181 -16.74 -20.88 1.52
N LEU A 182 -15.50 -20.56 1.16
CA LEU A 182 -14.30 -21.20 1.71
C LEU A 182 -13.92 -20.52 3.02
N ASN A 183 -14.05 -21.26 4.11
CA ASN A 183 -13.53 -20.84 5.41
C ASN A 183 -12.05 -21.25 5.52
N LEU A 184 -11.12 -20.33 5.28
CA LEU A 184 -9.67 -20.52 5.52
C LEU A 184 -9.22 -19.77 6.79
N PRO A 185 -9.59 -20.22 8.00
CA PRO A 185 -9.26 -19.50 9.24
C PRO A 185 -7.74 -19.36 9.45
N VAL A 186 -6.96 -20.39 9.07
CA VAL A 186 -5.50 -20.37 9.20
C VAL A 186 -4.85 -19.28 8.34
N LEU A 187 -5.33 -19.10 7.10
CA LEU A 187 -4.82 -18.05 6.21
C LEU A 187 -5.05 -16.66 6.80
N PHE A 188 -6.27 -16.39 7.26
CA PHE A 188 -6.59 -15.09 7.87
C PHE A 188 -5.80 -14.86 9.16
N MET A 189 -5.61 -15.88 10.00
CA MET A 189 -4.79 -15.77 11.20
C MET A 189 -3.36 -15.31 10.85
N ILE A 190 -2.72 -15.93 9.86
CA ILE A 190 -1.39 -15.55 9.39
C ILE A 190 -1.40 -14.11 8.84
N LEU A 191 -2.39 -13.75 8.03
CA LEU A 191 -2.48 -12.42 7.44
C LEU A 191 -2.67 -11.31 8.50
N PHE A 192 -3.49 -11.53 9.52
CA PHE A 192 -3.67 -10.58 10.62
C PHE A 192 -2.40 -10.45 11.49
N ILE A 193 -1.67 -11.55 11.72
CA ILE A 193 -0.37 -11.51 12.40
C ILE A 193 0.63 -10.67 11.58
N LEU A 194 0.72 -10.88 10.28
CA LEU A 194 1.58 -10.09 9.39
C LEU A 194 1.17 -8.61 9.39
N ALA A 195 -0.12 -8.30 9.41
CA ALA A 195 -0.62 -6.93 9.52
C ALA A 195 -0.21 -6.27 10.85
N GLY A 196 -0.29 -7.00 11.96
CA GLY A 196 0.20 -6.56 13.26
C GLY A 196 1.70 -6.28 13.25
N CYS A 197 2.51 -7.21 12.74
CA CYS A 197 3.97 -7.06 12.61
C CYS A 197 4.34 -5.84 11.75
N LEU A 198 3.62 -5.62 10.65
CA LEU A 198 3.81 -4.44 9.80
C LEU A 198 3.45 -3.16 10.57
N GLY A 199 2.32 -3.14 11.27
CA GLY A 199 1.90 -2.00 12.09
C GLY A 199 2.94 -1.61 13.13
N VAL A 200 3.45 -2.59 13.90
CA VAL A 200 4.52 -2.37 14.87
C VAL A 200 5.79 -1.85 14.19
N SER A 201 6.19 -2.43 13.07
CA SER A 201 7.36 -1.98 12.31
C SER A 201 7.25 -0.51 11.88
N ARG A 202 6.05 -0.08 11.46
CA ARG A 202 5.80 1.32 11.03
C ARG A 202 5.82 2.31 12.19
N LEU A 203 5.39 1.88 13.38
CA LEU A 203 5.48 2.66 14.62
C LEU A 203 6.94 2.76 15.09
N MET A 204 7.68 1.65 15.11
CA MET A 204 9.09 1.63 15.52
C MET A 204 10.01 2.46 14.62
N LEU A 205 9.70 2.54 13.32
CA LEU A 205 10.44 3.39 12.39
C LEU A 205 10.03 4.87 12.49
N ASN A 206 9.12 5.26 13.39
CA ASN A 206 8.55 6.61 13.50
C ASN A 206 7.97 7.14 12.16
N ARG A 207 7.56 6.22 11.27
CA ARG A 207 7.03 6.57 9.93
C ARG A 207 5.52 6.75 9.93
N SER A 208 4.84 6.34 11.00
CA SER A 208 3.39 6.43 11.13
C SER A 208 3.01 6.60 12.60
N THR A 209 1.91 7.30 12.87
CA THR A 209 1.34 7.37 14.22
C THR A 209 0.34 6.23 14.45
N PRO A 210 0.01 5.86 15.71
CA PRO A 210 -0.96 4.80 15.99
C PRO A 210 -2.29 5.01 15.28
N ALA A 211 -2.81 6.24 15.31
CA ALA A 211 -4.06 6.59 14.63
C ALA A 211 -3.99 6.36 13.11
N GLN A 212 -2.86 6.70 12.47
CA GLN A 212 -2.66 6.47 11.03
C GLN A 212 -2.58 4.99 10.67
N VAL A 213 -2.07 4.16 11.59
CA VAL A 213 -1.95 2.71 11.41
C VAL A 213 -3.33 2.07 11.45
N TYR A 214 -4.13 2.34 12.50
CA TYR A 214 -5.47 1.77 12.64
C TYR A 214 -6.44 2.25 11.56
N VAL A 215 -6.49 3.56 11.29
CA VAL A 215 -7.39 4.10 10.26
C VAL A 215 -6.98 3.62 8.88
N GLY A 216 -5.68 3.59 8.57
CA GLY A 216 -5.19 3.06 7.30
C GLY A 216 -5.63 1.61 7.09
N PHE A 217 -5.43 0.76 8.11
CA PHE A 217 -5.84 -0.63 8.07
C PHE A 217 -7.36 -0.81 7.88
N LEU A 218 -8.18 -0.11 8.68
CA LEU A 218 -9.64 -0.22 8.60
C LEU A 218 -10.19 0.27 7.27
N VAL A 219 -9.72 1.43 6.79
CA VAL A 219 -10.14 1.98 5.49
C VAL A 219 -9.77 1.01 4.37
N GLY A 220 -8.52 0.51 4.35
CA GLY A 220 -8.10 -0.47 3.35
C GLY A 220 -8.98 -1.72 3.38
N SER A 221 -9.18 -2.32 4.55
CA SER A 221 -9.91 -3.57 4.71
C SER A 221 -11.39 -3.44 4.31
N VAL A 222 -12.07 -2.42 4.83
CA VAL A 222 -13.51 -2.24 4.61
C VAL A 222 -13.81 -1.84 3.17
N VAL A 223 -13.06 -0.89 2.62
CA VAL A 223 -13.27 -0.42 1.25
C VAL A 223 -13.03 -1.55 0.25
N SER A 224 -11.92 -2.29 0.40
CA SER A 224 -11.60 -3.41 -0.50
C SER A 224 -12.62 -4.52 -0.40
N TYR A 225 -13.09 -4.84 0.81
CA TYR A 225 -14.15 -5.84 1.00
C TYR A 225 -15.43 -5.43 0.28
N LEU A 226 -15.94 -4.21 0.53
CA LEU A 226 -17.18 -3.72 -0.08
C LEU A 226 -17.06 -3.62 -1.60
N TRP A 227 -15.92 -3.17 -2.10
CA TRP A 227 -15.69 -3.05 -3.55
C TRP A 227 -15.78 -4.40 -4.26
N VAL A 228 -15.06 -5.41 -3.75
CA VAL A 228 -15.10 -6.75 -4.33
C VAL A 228 -16.47 -7.38 -4.16
N TYR A 229 -17.13 -7.18 -3.01
CA TYR A 229 -18.49 -7.66 -2.77
C TYR A 229 -19.48 -7.15 -3.83
N ILE A 230 -19.45 -5.85 -4.15
CA ILE A 230 -20.28 -5.27 -5.21
C ILE A 230 -19.95 -5.90 -6.57
N GLY A 231 -18.66 -6.09 -6.88
CA GLY A 231 -18.21 -6.75 -8.11
C GLY A 231 -18.71 -8.19 -8.23
N THR A 232 -18.69 -8.94 -7.13
CA THR A 232 -19.23 -10.32 -7.08
C THR A 232 -20.73 -10.35 -7.27
N TYR A 233 -21.45 -9.43 -6.66
CA TYR A 233 -22.91 -9.35 -6.77
C TYR A 233 -23.34 -9.01 -8.21
N TRP A 234 -22.66 -8.07 -8.85
CA TRP A 234 -22.88 -7.74 -10.27
C TRP A 234 -22.56 -8.92 -11.20
N SER A 235 -21.50 -9.67 -10.90
CA SER A 235 -21.15 -10.88 -11.66
C SER A 235 -22.25 -11.94 -11.56
N LEU A 236 -22.85 -12.13 -10.38
CA LEU A 236 -23.97 -13.07 -10.16
C LEU A 236 -25.23 -12.63 -10.92
N ILE A 237 -25.58 -11.35 -10.87
CA ILE A 237 -26.76 -10.82 -11.60
C ILE A 237 -26.59 -11.02 -13.10
N LEU A 238 -25.43 -10.69 -13.65
CA LEU A 238 -25.17 -10.86 -15.08
C LEU A 238 -25.22 -12.33 -15.50
N PHE A 239 -24.73 -13.23 -14.67
CA PHE A 239 -24.83 -14.67 -14.92
C PHE A 239 -26.29 -15.14 -14.93
N LEU A 240 -27.10 -14.73 -13.94
CA LEU A 240 -28.52 -15.07 -13.86
C LEU A 240 -29.36 -14.47 -14.99
N ARG A 241 -28.99 -13.29 -15.52
CA ARG A 241 -29.69 -12.65 -16.64
C ARG A 241 -29.40 -13.30 -17.99
N ASN A 242 -28.32 -14.09 -18.08
CA ASN A 242 -27.86 -14.72 -19.31
C ASN A 242 -28.18 -16.23 -19.38
N LEU A 243 -28.92 -16.72 -18.39
CA LEU A 243 -29.53 -18.05 -18.26
C LEU A 243 -31.00 -18.00 -18.68
#